data_AF-A0A6A6I7M1-F1
#
_entry.id   AF-A0A6A6I7M1-F1
#
_cell.length_a   1.000
_cell.length_b   1.000
_cell.length_c   1.000
_cell.angle_alpha   90.00
_cell.angle_beta   90.00
_cell.angle_gamma   90.00
#
_symmetry.space_group_name_H-M   'P 1'
#
loop_
_entity.id
_entity.type
_entity.pdbx_description
1 polymer ?
#
loop_
_entity_poly.entity_id
_entity_poly.type
_entity_poly.pdbx_seq_one_letter_code
_entity_poly.pdbx_strand_id
1 'polypeptide(L)'
;MRISTIVAALTSAIAVSALPTASSLVSRIETCDKSPSDGRAATLFKQQNLIGENVATDYTPLPADSGCIDMSSFFGNWEGKTRSLVVNAGFKCEFYTEFKCPADCPKLALGSKTAQALQKTLPEAFDERIYSAKCTKF
;
A
#
# COMPACT_ATOMS: atom_id res chain seq x y z
N MET A 1 56.04 -55.36 22.32
CA MET A 1 55.49 -54.17 23.01
C MET A 1 54.93 -53.23 21.95
N ARG A 2 53.59 -53.13 21.91
CA ARG A 2 52.69 -52.13 21.32
C ARG A 2 52.87 -51.66 19.86
N ILE A 3 51.85 -52.01 19.06
CA ILE A 3 51.40 -51.52 17.75
C ILE A 3 50.69 -50.17 17.94
N SER A 4 50.72 -49.26 16.94
CA SER A 4 49.62 -48.34 16.51
C SER A 4 50.15 -47.28 15.52
N THR A 5 49.97 -47.46 14.20
CA THR A 5 48.88 -46.94 13.32
C THR A 5 48.88 -45.43 13.08
N ILE A 6 49.29 -45.04 11.87
CA ILE A 6 49.24 -43.67 11.31
C ILE A 6 47.81 -43.34 10.89
N VAL A 7 47.32 -42.17 11.31
CA VAL A 7 46.00 -41.62 10.96
C VAL A 7 46.06 -40.96 9.58
N ALA A 8 45.22 -41.42 8.65
CA ALA A 8 44.93 -40.72 7.40
C ALA A 8 43.50 -40.17 7.47
N ALA A 9 43.36 -38.85 7.63
CA ALA A 9 42.09 -38.14 7.56
C ALA A 9 41.98 -37.47 6.18
N LEU A 10 41.18 -38.05 5.30
CA LEU A 10 40.73 -37.46 4.05
C LEU A 10 39.23 -37.72 3.94
N THR A 11 38.45 -36.66 3.69
CA THR A 11 37.24 -36.58 2.84
C THR A 11 36.49 -35.30 3.21
N SER A 12 36.73 -34.23 2.46
CA SER A 12 35.86 -33.71 1.38
C SER A 12 34.59 -33.01 1.90
N ALA A 13 34.67 -31.68 2.00
CA ALA A 13 33.53 -30.80 2.19
C ALA A 13 32.66 -30.81 0.93
N ILE A 14 31.41 -31.26 1.07
CA ILE A 14 30.39 -31.14 0.02
C ILE A 14 29.69 -29.81 0.25
N ALA A 15 30.10 -28.76 -0.46
CA ALA A 15 29.35 -27.51 -0.51
C ALA A 15 28.10 -27.75 -1.38
N VAL A 16 26.97 -28.07 -0.74
CA VAL A 16 25.67 -28.04 -1.40
C VAL A 16 25.32 -26.56 -1.62
N SER A 17 25.61 -26.06 -2.83
CA SER A 17 25.03 -24.80 -3.28
C SER A 17 23.55 -25.07 -3.60
N ALA A 18 22.70 -24.85 -2.62
CA ALA A 18 21.27 -24.71 -2.89
C ALA A 18 21.11 -23.42 -3.70
N LEU A 19 20.98 -23.56 -5.03
CA LEU A 19 20.47 -22.49 -5.87
C LEU A 19 19.12 -22.08 -5.27
N PRO A 20 18.90 -20.81 -4.92
CA PRO A 20 17.56 -20.37 -4.56
C PRO A 20 16.68 -20.60 -5.79
N THR A 21 15.80 -21.59 -5.70
CA THR A 21 14.66 -21.74 -6.61
C THR A 21 13.94 -20.40 -6.57
N ALA A 22 14.01 -19.67 -7.68
CA ALA A 22 13.31 -18.41 -7.89
C ALA A 22 11.84 -18.63 -7.53
N SER A 23 11.49 -18.22 -6.31
CA SER A 23 10.14 -18.29 -5.82
C SER A 23 9.32 -17.27 -6.57
N SER A 24 8.15 -17.72 -7.02
CA SER A 24 7.02 -16.87 -7.40
C SER A 24 7.23 -16.00 -8.64
N LEU A 25 6.99 -16.61 -9.80
CA LEU A 25 6.27 -15.93 -10.89
C LEU A 25 4.78 -15.89 -10.54
N VAL A 26 4.39 -15.34 -9.38
CA VAL A 26 3.10 -14.67 -9.30
C VAL A 26 3.33 -13.37 -10.04
N SER A 27 2.86 -13.36 -11.28
CA SER A 27 2.72 -12.18 -12.12
C SER A 27 2.22 -11.04 -11.24
N ARG A 28 3.16 -10.17 -10.83
CA ARG A 28 2.89 -8.87 -10.23
C ARG A 28 2.05 -8.19 -11.28
N ILE A 29 0.72 -8.23 -11.10
CA ILE A 29 -0.13 -7.32 -11.82
C ILE A 29 0.41 -5.96 -11.46
N GLU A 30 0.94 -5.32 -12.48
CA GLU A 30 1.36 -3.94 -12.55
C GLU A 30 0.10 -3.06 -12.36
N THR A 31 -0.58 -3.21 -11.23
CA THR A 31 -1.75 -2.41 -10.83
C THR A 31 -1.34 -0.99 -10.42
N CYS A 32 -0.05 -0.67 -10.48
CA CYS A 32 0.46 0.68 -10.24
C CYS A 32 0.07 1.69 -11.32
N ASP A 33 -0.35 1.27 -12.52
CA ASP A 33 -0.55 2.24 -13.61
C ASP A 33 -1.97 2.78 -13.74
N LYS A 34 -2.99 2.04 -13.28
CA LYS A 34 -4.37 2.53 -13.26
C LYS A 34 -5.11 1.92 -12.09
N SER A 35 -5.39 2.73 -11.06
CA SER A 35 -6.57 2.48 -10.23
C SER A 35 -7.76 2.21 -11.16
N PRO A 36 -8.54 1.14 -10.95
CA PRO A 36 -9.62 0.76 -11.83
C PRO A 36 -10.54 1.96 -12.10
N SER A 37 -10.86 2.20 -13.38
CA SER A 37 -11.80 3.26 -13.79
C SER A 37 -13.25 2.80 -13.62
N ASP A 38 -13.57 2.29 -12.43
CA ASP A 38 -14.87 1.70 -12.10
C ASP A 38 -15.79 2.68 -11.36
N GLY A 39 -15.48 3.98 -11.40
CA GLY A 39 -16.27 5.04 -10.78
C GLY A 39 -15.86 5.40 -9.35
N ARG A 40 -14.86 4.73 -8.76
CA ARG A 40 -14.27 5.17 -7.48
C ARG A 40 -13.48 6.48 -7.65
N ALA A 41 -13.54 7.36 -6.65
CA ALA A 41 -12.79 8.63 -6.67
C ALA A 41 -11.32 8.43 -6.30
N ALA A 42 -11.06 7.58 -5.31
CA ALA A 42 -9.70 7.26 -4.87
C ALA A 42 -9.59 5.80 -4.44
N THR A 43 -8.36 5.29 -4.37
CA THR A 43 -8.03 4.02 -3.70
C THR A 43 -6.96 4.29 -2.66
N LEU A 44 -7.18 3.84 -1.42
CA LEU A 44 -6.24 3.92 -0.32
C LEU A 44 -5.55 2.58 -0.13
N PHE A 45 -4.30 2.58 0.30
CA PHE A 45 -3.50 1.39 0.58
C PHE A 45 -2.86 1.49 1.96
N LYS A 46 -2.78 0.36 2.66
CA LYS A 46 -2.09 0.29 3.97
C LYS A 46 -0.58 0.16 3.87
N GLN A 47 -0.07 -0.14 2.69
CA GLN A 47 1.36 -0.18 2.43
C GLN A 47 1.78 1.01 1.57
N GLN A 48 3.07 1.35 1.61
CA GLN A 48 3.66 2.29 0.67
C GLN A 48 3.74 1.64 -0.72
N ASN A 49 4.06 2.46 -1.73
CA ASN A 49 4.22 2.09 -3.13
C ASN A 49 2.97 1.47 -3.78
N LEU A 50 1.78 1.80 -3.29
CA LEU A 50 0.50 1.34 -3.84
C LEU A 50 0.36 -0.19 -3.82
N ILE A 51 0.90 -0.83 -2.79
CA ILE A 51 0.89 -2.29 -2.63
C ILE A 51 -0.38 -2.74 -1.89
N GLY A 52 -1.06 -3.74 -2.43
CA GLY A 52 -2.16 -4.47 -1.78
C GLY A 52 -2.51 -5.75 -2.54
N GLU A 53 -2.69 -6.87 -1.84
CA GLU A 53 -2.74 -8.21 -2.45
C GLU A 53 -4.16 -8.66 -2.88
N ASN A 54 -5.09 -7.72 -3.11
CA ASN A 54 -6.53 -8.01 -3.34
C ASN A 54 -7.28 -8.60 -2.15
N VAL A 55 -6.70 -8.56 -0.96
CA VAL A 55 -7.48 -8.72 0.27
C VAL A 55 -8.17 -7.39 0.55
N ALA A 56 -9.49 -7.40 0.80
CA ALA A 56 -10.29 -6.20 1.08
C ALA A 56 -9.81 -5.37 2.29
N THR A 57 -8.82 -5.87 3.02
CA THR A 57 -8.17 -5.22 4.15
C THR A 57 -6.92 -4.41 3.77
N ASP A 58 -6.35 -4.61 2.57
CA ASP A 58 -5.05 -4.03 2.19
C ASP A 58 -5.21 -2.77 1.34
N TYR A 59 -6.30 -2.69 0.58
CA TYR A 59 -6.74 -1.49 -0.10
C TYR A 59 -8.23 -1.26 0.06
N THR A 60 -8.67 -0.01 -0.08
CA THR A 60 -10.08 0.32 -0.10
C THR A 60 -10.42 1.42 -1.11
N PRO A 61 -11.52 1.26 -1.89
CA PRO A 61 -12.05 2.34 -2.72
C PRO A 61 -12.75 3.41 -1.87
N LEU A 62 -12.53 4.68 -2.19
CA LEU A 62 -13.36 5.79 -1.73
C LEU A 62 -14.34 6.21 -2.84
N PRO A 63 -15.65 6.27 -2.55
CA PRO A 63 -16.64 6.78 -3.48
C PRO A 63 -16.56 8.31 -3.62
N ALA A 64 -16.97 8.82 -4.78
CA ALA A 64 -17.21 10.25 -4.98
C ALA A 64 -18.53 10.69 -4.34
N ASP A 65 -18.63 11.98 -3.99
CA ASP A 65 -19.87 12.69 -3.65
C ASP A 65 -20.66 12.08 -2.47
N SER A 66 -19.99 11.28 -1.64
CA SER A 66 -20.54 10.63 -0.44
C SER A 66 -20.50 11.51 0.81
N GLY A 67 -20.11 12.78 0.67
CA GLY A 67 -19.87 13.68 1.78
C GLY A 67 -18.53 13.41 2.47
N CYS A 68 -18.47 13.63 3.78
CA CYS A 68 -17.29 13.29 4.58
C CYS A 68 -17.34 11.83 5.01
N ILE A 69 -16.29 11.08 4.69
CA ILE A 69 -16.12 9.69 5.07
C ILE A 69 -15.21 9.63 6.30
N ASP A 70 -15.70 9.01 7.36
CA ASP A 70 -14.91 8.70 8.55
C ASP A 70 -14.26 7.33 8.41
N MET A 71 -12.93 7.25 8.58
CA MET A 71 -12.18 6.02 8.39
C MET A 71 -12.43 4.99 9.51
N SER A 72 -12.89 5.43 10.68
CA SER A 72 -13.28 4.54 11.79
C SER A 72 -14.51 3.69 11.45
N SER A 73 -15.39 4.22 10.58
CA SER A 73 -16.62 3.55 10.14
C SER A 73 -16.39 2.68 8.90
N PHE A 74 -15.17 2.70 8.34
CA PHE A 74 -14.84 1.99 7.11
C PHE A 74 -14.42 0.54 7.40
N PHE A 75 -15.00 -0.42 6.67
CA PHE A 75 -14.66 -1.84 6.83
C PHE A 75 -13.15 -2.08 6.60
N GLY A 76 -12.53 -2.84 7.50
CA GLY A 76 -11.11 -3.16 7.41
C GLY A 76 -10.19 -2.32 8.29
N ASN A 77 -10.71 -1.55 9.26
CA ASN A 77 -9.91 -0.79 10.23
C ASN A 77 -8.94 0.17 9.54
N TRP A 78 -9.48 1.20 8.88
CA TRP A 78 -8.71 2.15 8.06
C TRP A 78 -8.22 3.39 8.80
N GLU A 79 -8.70 3.61 10.02
CA GLU A 79 -8.30 4.70 10.88
C GLU A 79 -6.78 4.74 11.09
N GLY A 80 -6.12 5.79 10.57
CA GLY A 80 -4.67 5.94 10.70
C GLY A 80 -3.88 4.79 10.05
N LYS A 81 -4.41 4.13 9.02
CA LYS A 81 -3.71 3.02 8.33
C LYS A 81 -3.27 3.33 6.92
N THR A 82 -3.72 4.43 6.33
CA THR A 82 -3.35 4.77 4.95
C THR A 82 -1.89 5.21 4.87
N ARG A 83 -1.16 4.65 3.89
CA ARG A 83 0.27 4.93 3.66
C ARG A 83 0.62 5.31 2.24
N SER A 84 -0.23 4.92 1.30
CA SER A 84 -0.19 5.37 -0.07
C SER A 84 -1.60 5.44 -0.64
N LEU A 85 -1.80 6.24 -1.67
CA LEU A 85 -3.11 6.43 -2.28
C LEU A 85 -3.01 6.87 -3.73
N VAL A 86 -4.13 6.76 -4.41
CA VAL A 86 -4.32 7.23 -5.78
C VAL A 86 -5.68 7.90 -5.89
N VAL A 87 -5.73 9.10 -6.47
CA VAL A 87 -6.97 9.78 -6.84
C VAL A 87 -7.14 9.64 -8.36
N ASN A 88 -8.29 9.14 -8.78
CA ASN A 88 -8.61 8.92 -10.18
C ASN A 88 -8.81 10.25 -10.93
N ALA A 89 -8.55 10.23 -12.24
CA ALA A 89 -8.80 11.38 -13.10
C ALA A 89 -10.28 11.77 -13.05
N GLY A 90 -10.56 13.08 -13.05
CA GLY A 90 -11.91 13.63 -12.95
C GLY A 90 -12.41 13.80 -11.51
N PHE A 91 -11.59 13.48 -10.51
CA PHE A 91 -11.93 13.66 -9.09
C PHE A 91 -10.91 14.49 -8.32
N LYS A 92 -11.41 15.17 -7.29
CA LYS A 92 -10.63 15.84 -6.25
C LYS A 92 -10.97 15.21 -4.90
N CYS A 93 -9.96 14.87 -4.13
CA CYS A 93 -10.10 14.37 -2.77
C CYS A 93 -9.30 15.24 -1.79
N GLU A 94 -9.84 15.36 -0.59
CA GLU A 94 -9.23 16.03 0.56
C GLU A 94 -9.11 15.00 1.68
N PHE A 95 -7.89 14.81 2.19
CA PHE A 95 -7.57 13.88 3.27
C PHE A 95 -7.20 14.65 4.53
N TYR A 96 -7.79 14.27 5.66
CA TYR A 96 -7.70 15.00 6.92
C TYR A 96 -7.05 14.14 8.00
N THR A 97 -6.25 14.77 8.85
CA THR A 97 -5.65 14.14 10.02
C THR A 97 -6.57 14.13 11.24
N GLU A 98 -7.82 14.52 11.05
CA GLU A 98 -8.85 14.61 12.07
C GLU A 98 -10.12 13.93 11.54
N PHE A 99 -11.01 13.55 12.45
CA PHE A 99 -12.30 12.98 12.11
C PHE A 99 -13.26 14.03 11.56
N LYS A 100 -14.23 13.59 10.74
CA LYS A 100 -15.35 14.42 10.26
C LYS A 100 -14.99 15.62 9.37
N CYS A 101 -13.84 15.59 8.68
CA CYS A 101 -13.42 16.57 7.67
C CYS A 101 -13.55 18.05 8.13
N PRO A 102 -12.90 18.44 9.24
CA PRO A 102 -13.01 19.81 9.76
C PRO A 102 -12.45 20.83 8.76
N ALA A 103 -13.17 21.93 8.57
CA ALA A 103 -12.85 22.93 7.55
C ALA A 103 -11.51 23.66 7.83
N ASP A 104 -11.18 23.86 9.10
CA ASP A 104 -10.06 24.70 9.55
C ASP A 104 -8.78 23.91 9.86
N CYS A 105 -8.74 22.61 9.56
CA CYS A 105 -7.56 21.78 9.79
C CYS A 105 -6.71 21.62 8.54
N PRO A 106 -5.39 21.35 8.70
CA PRO A 106 -4.54 20.95 7.60
C PRO A 106 -5.12 19.74 6.86
N LYS A 107 -5.12 19.81 5.53
CA LYS A 107 -5.61 18.75 4.65
C LYS A 107 -4.69 18.55 3.47
N LEU A 108 -4.55 17.30 3.05
CA LEU A 108 -3.87 16.94 1.81
C LEU A 108 -4.92 16.91 0.69
N ALA A 109 -4.88 17.91 -0.20
CA ALA A 109 -5.77 17.99 -1.34
C ALA A 109 -5.09 17.45 -2.60
N LEU A 110 -5.70 16.46 -3.25
CA LEU A 110 -5.16 15.79 -4.43
C LEU A 110 -6.24 15.59 -5.48
N GLY A 111 -5.87 15.67 -6.75
CA GLY A 111 -6.78 15.43 -7.86
C GLY A 111 -6.34 16.12 -9.14
N SER A 112 -6.82 15.61 -10.27
CA SER A 112 -6.68 16.27 -11.58
C SER A 112 -7.89 15.93 -12.46
N LYS A 113 -8.28 16.86 -13.36
CA LYS A 113 -9.38 16.65 -14.31
C LYS A 113 -9.05 15.58 -15.35
N THR A 114 -7.77 15.39 -15.66
CA THR A 114 -7.32 14.61 -16.83
C THR A 114 -6.34 13.49 -16.49
N ALA A 115 -5.75 13.49 -15.29
CA ALA A 115 -4.74 12.53 -14.89
C ALA A 115 -5.02 11.98 -13.48
N GLN A 116 -4.45 10.81 -13.17
CA GLN A 116 -4.45 10.30 -11.80
C GLN A 116 -3.44 11.09 -10.96
N ALA A 117 -3.75 11.32 -9.69
CA ALA A 117 -2.79 11.82 -8.71
C ALA A 117 -2.34 10.66 -7.82
N LEU A 118 -1.08 10.24 -7.98
CA LEU A 118 -0.50 9.11 -7.26
C LEU A 118 0.36 9.62 -6.11
N GLN A 119 0.18 9.03 -4.93
CA GLN A 119 1.04 9.21 -3.77
C GLN A 119 1.56 7.84 -3.34
N LYS A 120 2.72 7.45 -3.89
CA LYS A 120 3.39 6.19 -3.52
C LYS A 120 3.83 6.19 -2.06
N THR A 121 4.14 7.36 -1.52
CA THR A 121 4.40 7.57 -0.09
C THR A 121 3.71 8.85 0.32
N LEU A 122 3.05 8.84 1.48
CA LEU A 122 2.44 10.05 2.03
C LEU A 122 3.50 10.95 2.68
N PRO A 123 3.27 12.28 2.71
CA PRO A 123 4.05 13.16 3.57
C PRO A 123 3.96 12.69 5.02
N GLU A 124 5.02 12.92 5.81
CA GLU A 124 5.11 12.46 7.21
C GLU A 124 3.92 12.90 8.07
N ALA A 125 3.37 14.09 7.82
CA ALA A 125 2.19 14.58 8.54
C ALA A 125 0.91 13.76 8.29
N PHE A 126 0.86 12.96 7.22
CA PHE A 126 -0.32 12.20 6.78
C PHE A 126 -0.11 10.67 6.74
N ASP A 127 1.13 10.16 6.69
CA ASP A 127 1.41 8.71 6.73
C ASP A 127 0.88 8.11 8.05
N GLU A 128 0.01 7.10 7.95
CA GLU A 128 -0.67 6.48 9.09
C GLU A 128 -1.47 7.47 9.96
N ARG A 129 -1.88 8.60 9.38
CA ARG A 129 -2.57 9.70 10.08
C ARG A 129 -3.80 10.22 9.37
N ILE A 130 -4.34 9.51 8.38
CA ILE A 130 -5.60 9.89 7.73
C ILE A 130 -6.78 9.29 8.51
N TYR A 131 -7.69 10.16 8.97
CA TYR A 131 -8.85 9.79 9.80
C TYR A 131 -10.18 10.08 9.10
N SER A 132 -10.20 11.04 8.17
CA SER A 132 -11.36 11.26 7.31
C SER A 132 -10.96 11.74 5.92
N ALA A 133 -11.86 11.54 4.96
CA ALA A 133 -11.66 11.99 3.60
C ALA A 133 -12.95 12.47 2.96
N LYS A 134 -12.84 13.39 2.02
CA LYS A 134 -13.95 13.87 1.19
C LYS A 134 -13.51 13.87 -0.26
N CYS A 135 -14.30 13.26 -1.13
CA CYS A 135 -14.03 13.23 -2.56
C CYS A 135 -15.22 13.81 -3.34
N THR A 136 -14.92 14.61 -4.35
CA THR A 136 -15.91 15.20 -5.27
C THR A 136 -15.46 15.06 -6.70
N LYS A 137 -16.41 14.96 -7.63
CA LYS A 137 -16.11 15.09 -9.05
C LYS A 137 -15.73 16.54 -9.40
N PHE A 138 -14.86 16.71 -10.39
CA PHE A 138 -14.51 18.03 -10.94
C PHE A 138 -15.61 18.66 -11.79
#